data_AF-A0A378MZ32-F1
#
_entry.id   AF-A0A378MZ32-F1
#
_cell.length_a   1.000
_cell.length_b   1.000
_cell.length_c   1.000
_cell.angle_alpha   90.00
_cell.angle_beta   90.00
_cell.angle_gamma   90.00
#
_symmetry.space_group_name_H-M   'P 1'
#
loop_
_entity.id
_entity.type
_entity.pdbx_description
1 polymer ?
#
loop_
_entity_poly.entity_id
_entity_poly.type
_entity_poly.pdbx_seq_one_letter_code
_entity_poly.pdbx_strand_id
1 'polypeptide(L)'
;MAVEYRTKFKRDIFIDLISYRRHGHNEADEPLATQPMMYSIIKKTPDTSQSLCGSFNYEGVLTNEQEIEMLNLYRDALDNGECVVPEWREMDMAAVDWLQYLNYDWTALYESKFPEERFLTIAKRVCEYPASLKAHSRVEKIYTDRKEMYEGKKLFDWGMAETMAYATLLDEGTHVRLSGEDAGRGTFFHRHAVIHNQNDGTGYVPLTQLHANQGRFQVWDSVLSEEAVLAFEYGFATTDPKTLTIWEAQFGDFANGAQIVIDQFISSGEQKWAECAV
;
A
#
# COMPACT_ATOMS: atom_id res chain seq x y z
N MET A 1 17.58 -20.58 3.64
CA MET A 1 18.45 -19.57 2.97
C MET A 1 17.74 -18.26 2.61
N ALA A 2 16.84 -18.19 1.61
CA ALA A 2 16.28 -16.89 1.17
C ALA A 2 15.45 -16.18 2.24
N VAL A 3 14.59 -16.93 2.94
CA VAL A 3 13.79 -16.43 4.08
C VAL A 3 14.69 -15.89 5.20
N GLU A 4 15.80 -16.57 5.50
CA GLU A 4 16.77 -16.12 6.50
C GLU A 4 17.46 -14.82 6.07
N TYR A 5 17.88 -14.71 4.81
CA TYR A 5 18.49 -13.49 4.28
C TYR A 5 17.53 -12.30 4.42
N ARG A 6 16.29 -12.44 3.91
CA ARG A 6 15.26 -11.39 4.02
C ARG A 6 15.00 -11.04 5.49
N THR A 7 14.92 -12.04 6.36
CA THR A 7 14.64 -11.83 7.79
C THR A 7 15.78 -11.12 8.51
N LYS A 8 17.03 -11.48 8.21
CA LYS A 8 18.23 -10.94 8.86
C LYS A 8 18.61 -9.55 8.35
N PHE A 9 18.57 -9.35 7.03
CA PHE A 9 19.09 -8.13 6.40
C PHE A 9 18.00 -7.14 5.99
N LYS A 10 16.73 -7.55 5.97
CA LYS A 10 15.58 -6.70 5.59
C LYS A 10 15.76 -6.04 4.22
N ARG A 11 16.30 -6.82 3.27
CA ARG A 11 16.51 -6.42 1.88
C ARG A 11 15.93 -7.47 0.94
N ASP A 12 15.60 -7.02 -0.26
CA ASP A 12 15.08 -7.88 -1.32
C ASP A 12 16.10 -8.94 -1.73
N ILE A 13 15.58 -10.06 -2.19
CA ILE A 13 16.33 -11.21 -2.68
C ILE A 13 15.54 -11.87 -3.81
N PHE A 14 16.24 -12.28 -4.86
CA PHE A 14 15.65 -12.96 -6.00
C PHE A 14 16.00 -14.45 -5.95
N ILE A 15 15.01 -15.31 -6.21
CA ILE A 15 15.21 -16.74 -6.46
C ILE A 15 14.96 -16.95 -7.94
N ASP A 16 16.02 -17.20 -8.69
CA ASP A 16 15.92 -17.54 -10.11
C ASP A 16 15.64 -19.04 -10.26
N LEU A 17 14.35 -19.39 -10.37
CA LEU A 17 13.89 -20.78 -10.52
C LEU A 17 13.88 -21.19 -12.00
N ILE A 18 15.04 -21.63 -12.47
CA ILE A 18 15.20 -22.12 -13.84
C ILE A 18 14.34 -23.37 -14.04
N SER A 19 13.38 -23.27 -14.96
CA SER A 19 12.39 -24.31 -15.27
C SER A 19 12.07 -24.30 -16.77
N TYR A 20 11.04 -25.05 -17.18
CA TYR A 20 10.55 -25.07 -18.56
C TYR A 20 9.02 -25.03 -18.58
N ARG A 21 8.45 -24.57 -19.70
CA ARG A 21 6.99 -24.59 -19.93
C ARG A 21 6.61 -25.82 -20.74
N ARG A 22 5.77 -26.69 -20.17
CA ARG A 22 5.36 -27.97 -20.79
C ARG A 22 4.50 -27.77 -22.05
N HIS A 23 3.60 -26.79 -22.00
CA HIS A 23 2.65 -26.45 -23.07
C HIS A 23 2.95 -25.07 -23.69
N GLY A 24 2.13 -24.63 -24.64
CA GLY A 24 2.18 -23.29 -25.24
C GLY A 24 1.98 -22.15 -24.22
N HIS A 25 1.84 -20.91 -24.69
CA HIS A 25 1.61 -19.78 -23.77
C HIS A 25 0.34 -19.95 -22.95
N ASN A 26 -0.65 -20.59 -23.57
CA ASN A 26 -1.78 -21.25 -22.94
C ASN A 26 -1.84 -22.70 -23.47
N GLU A 27 -2.71 -23.52 -22.89
CA GLU A 27 -2.82 -24.95 -23.20
C GLU A 27 -3.32 -25.24 -24.62
N ALA A 28 -3.95 -24.27 -25.28
CA ALA A 28 -4.47 -24.37 -26.65
C ALA A 28 -3.51 -23.82 -27.72
N ASP A 29 -2.40 -23.21 -27.30
CA ASP A 29 -1.41 -22.59 -28.18
C ASP A 29 -0.37 -23.60 -28.66
N GLU A 30 0.08 -23.48 -29.91
CA GLU A 30 1.04 -24.40 -30.54
C GLU A 30 2.47 -23.80 -30.54
N PRO A 31 3.34 -24.21 -29.60
CA PRO A 31 4.64 -23.60 -29.43
C PRO A 31 5.68 -24.03 -30.48
N LEU A 32 5.49 -25.16 -31.17
CA LEU A 32 6.44 -25.63 -32.18
C LEU A 32 6.57 -24.67 -33.36
N ALA A 33 5.55 -23.83 -33.60
CA ALA A 33 5.57 -22.82 -34.65
C ALA A 33 6.71 -21.81 -34.47
N THR A 34 7.13 -21.52 -33.23
CA THR A 34 8.13 -20.49 -32.94
C THR A 34 9.30 -20.98 -32.06
N GLN A 35 9.15 -22.09 -31.32
CA GLN A 35 10.23 -22.68 -30.50
C GLN A 35 10.45 -24.19 -30.75
N PRO A 36 10.64 -24.66 -32.00
CA PRO A 36 10.65 -26.08 -32.34
C PRO A 36 11.75 -26.90 -31.65
N MET A 37 12.97 -26.35 -31.53
CA MET A 37 14.10 -27.05 -30.91
C MET A 37 13.91 -27.26 -29.41
N MET A 38 13.43 -26.22 -28.72
CA MET A 38 13.18 -26.25 -27.28
C MET A 38 12.12 -27.29 -26.93
N TYR A 39 10.98 -27.27 -27.63
CA TYR A 39 9.89 -28.21 -27.37
C TYR A 39 10.21 -29.63 -27.84
N SER A 40 11.10 -29.80 -28.82
CA SER A 40 11.63 -31.13 -29.18
C SER A 40 12.46 -31.76 -28.05
N ILE A 41 13.14 -30.94 -27.23
CA ILE A 41 13.85 -31.38 -26.03
C ILE A 41 12.85 -31.65 -24.91
N ILE A 42 11.99 -30.69 -24.59
CA ILE A 42 10.98 -30.79 -23.52
C ILE A 42 10.11 -32.04 -23.68
N LYS A 43 9.67 -32.36 -24.91
CA LYS A 43 8.85 -33.54 -25.19
C LYS A 43 9.55 -34.87 -24.85
N LYS A 44 10.89 -34.88 -24.85
CA LYS A 44 11.72 -36.05 -24.49
C LYS A 44 12.13 -36.06 -23.02
N THR A 45 11.97 -34.93 -22.32
CA THR A 45 12.29 -34.80 -20.91
C THR A 45 11.17 -35.40 -20.06
N PRO A 46 11.47 -36.32 -19.13
CA PRO A 46 10.49 -36.79 -18.14
C PRO A 46 9.97 -35.63 -17.30
N ASP A 47 8.76 -35.76 -16.77
CA ASP A 47 8.22 -34.71 -15.91
C ASP A 47 9.03 -34.58 -14.62
N THR A 48 9.04 -33.38 -14.02
CA THR A 48 9.79 -33.11 -12.79
C THR A 48 9.39 -34.06 -11.66
N SER A 49 8.09 -34.35 -11.52
CA SER A 49 7.59 -35.31 -10.53
C SER A 49 8.13 -36.72 -10.76
N GLN A 50 8.12 -37.20 -12.01
CA GLN A 50 8.65 -38.52 -12.37
C GLN A 50 10.15 -38.62 -12.10
N SER A 51 10.90 -37.57 -12.46
CA SER A 51 12.35 -37.51 -12.22
C SER A 51 12.69 -37.52 -10.73
N LEU A 52 11.91 -36.79 -9.92
CA LEU A 52 12.08 -36.72 -8.48
C LEU A 52 11.69 -38.04 -7.79
N CYS A 53 10.53 -38.61 -8.14
CA CYS A 53 10.10 -39.90 -7.58
C CYS A 53 11.07 -41.03 -7.96
N GLY A 54 11.57 -41.05 -9.20
CA GLY A 54 12.61 -41.98 -9.62
C GLY A 54 13.89 -41.89 -8.76
N SER A 55 14.28 -40.68 -8.36
CA SER A 55 15.42 -40.47 -7.45
C SER A 55 15.13 -40.97 -6.04
N PHE A 56 13.95 -40.69 -5.50
CA PHE A 56 13.54 -41.20 -4.17
C PHE A 56 13.36 -42.72 -4.13
N ASN A 57 12.86 -43.32 -5.20
CA ASN A 57 12.79 -44.77 -5.35
C ASN A 57 14.19 -45.40 -5.35
N TYR A 58 15.15 -44.77 -6.04
CA TYR A 58 16.55 -45.22 -6.03
C TYR A 58 17.20 -45.12 -4.65
N GLU A 59 16.91 -44.05 -3.90
CA GLU A 59 17.39 -43.84 -2.53
C GLU A 59 16.64 -44.66 -1.46
N GLY A 60 15.55 -45.35 -1.85
CA GLY A 60 14.71 -46.14 -0.95
C GLY A 60 13.86 -45.28 0.02
N VAL A 61 13.65 -44.00 -0.30
CA VAL A 61 12.83 -43.06 0.48
C VAL A 61 11.34 -43.25 0.17
N LEU A 62 11.02 -43.67 -1.06
CA LEU A 62 9.68 -43.92 -1.57
C LEU A 62 9.67 -45.28 -2.29
N THR A 63 8.52 -45.96 -2.35
CA THR A 63 8.31 -47.10 -3.26
C THR A 63 7.39 -46.73 -4.42
N ASN A 64 7.46 -47.48 -5.52
CA ASN A 64 6.58 -47.30 -6.67
C ASN A 64 5.10 -47.42 -6.30
N GLU A 65 4.74 -48.32 -5.37
CA GLU A 65 3.36 -48.45 -4.90
C GLU A 65 2.89 -47.19 -4.17
N GLN A 66 3.74 -46.61 -3.32
CA GLN A 66 3.43 -45.38 -2.60
C GLN A 66 3.29 -44.18 -3.54
N GLU A 67 4.12 -44.09 -4.59
CA GLU A 67 3.98 -43.07 -5.64
C GLU A 67 2.60 -43.14 -6.32
N ILE A 68 2.19 -44.33 -6.75
CA ILE A 68 0.89 -44.56 -7.41
C ILE A 68 -0.26 -44.25 -6.44
N GLU A 69 -0.14 -44.67 -5.18
CA GLU A 69 -1.13 -44.40 -4.15
C GLU A 69 -1.31 -42.89 -3.92
N MET A 70 -0.23 -42.13 -3.76
CA MET A 70 -0.30 -40.67 -3.61
C MET A 70 -0.98 -39.99 -4.80
N LEU A 71 -0.67 -40.42 -6.03
CA LEU A 71 -1.31 -39.89 -7.23
C LEU A 71 -2.80 -40.18 -7.29
N ASN A 72 -3.22 -41.40 -6.92
CA ASN A 72 -4.62 -41.78 -6.91
C ASN A 72 -5.38 -41.05 -5.80
N LEU A 73 -4.84 -40.99 -4.59
CA LEU A 73 -5.45 -40.27 -3.47
C LEU A 73 -5.65 -38.78 -3.80
N TYR A 74 -4.66 -38.14 -4.43
CA TYR A 74 -4.79 -36.74 -4.83
C TYR A 74 -5.85 -36.54 -5.92
N ARG A 75 -5.95 -37.47 -6.88
CA ARG A 75 -7.00 -37.44 -7.91
C ARG A 75 -8.39 -37.65 -7.30
N ASP A 76 -8.54 -38.66 -6.46
CA ASP A 76 -9.81 -38.96 -5.79
C ASP A 76 -10.28 -37.77 -4.94
N ALA A 77 -9.37 -37.11 -4.22
CA ALA A 77 -9.69 -35.91 -3.44
C ALA A 77 -10.16 -34.74 -4.33
N LEU A 78 -9.53 -34.54 -5.50
CA LEU A 78 -9.97 -33.53 -6.47
C LEU A 78 -11.34 -33.89 -7.07
N ASP A 79 -11.56 -35.16 -7.43
CA ASP A 79 -12.82 -35.65 -7.98
C ASP A 79 -13.97 -35.53 -6.97
N ASN A 80 -13.66 -35.68 -5.68
CA ASN A 80 -14.60 -35.48 -4.58
C ASN A 80 -14.81 -34.00 -4.19
N GLY A 81 -14.02 -33.07 -4.76
CA GLY A 81 -14.09 -31.64 -4.46
C GLY A 81 -13.57 -31.28 -3.07
N GLU A 82 -12.68 -32.09 -2.50
CA GLU A 82 -12.11 -31.88 -1.16
C GLU A 82 -11.05 -30.78 -1.16
N CYS A 83 -10.85 -30.14 -0.02
CA CYS A 83 -9.69 -29.27 0.18
C CYS A 83 -8.43 -30.13 0.34
N VAL A 84 -7.59 -30.14 -0.70
CA VAL A 84 -6.33 -30.92 -0.73
C VAL A 84 -5.16 -30.26 0.00
N VAL A 85 -5.40 -29.19 0.75
CA VAL A 85 -4.39 -28.45 1.52
C VAL A 85 -4.64 -28.69 3.02
N PRO A 86 -3.91 -29.62 3.66
CA PRO A 86 -4.14 -29.99 5.07
C PRO A 86 -3.98 -28.83 6.06
N GLU A 87 -3.15 -27.85 5.72
CA GLU A 87 -2.89 -26.65 6.52
C GLU A 87 -3.97 -25.57 6.34
N TRP A 88 -4.91 -25.76 5.41
CA TRP A 88 -5.97 -24.79 5.18
C TRP A 88 -6.84 -24.63 6.43
N ARG A 89 -7.15 -23.39 6.77
CA ARG A 89 -8.04 -23.02 7.88
C ARG A 89 -8.98 -21.95 7.37
N GLU A 90 -10.21 -21.94 7.86
CA GLU A 90 -11.12 -20.82 7.63
C GLU A 90 -10.51 -19.54 8.19
N MET A 91 -10.55 -18.47 7.40
CA MET A 91 -10.13 -17.16 7.86
C MET A 91 -11.18 -16.58 8.81
N ASP A 92 -10.69 -15.93 9.87
CA ASP A 92 -11.56 -15.13 10.74
C ASP A 92 -11.95 -13.83 10.02
N MET A 93 -13.13 -13.83 9.40
CA MET A 93 -13.67 -12.67 8.70
C MET A 93 -13.94 -11.48 9.64
N ALA A 94 -13.99 -11.68 10.97
CA ALA A 94 -14.07 -10.58 11.93
C ALA A 94 -12.77 -9.76 12.01
N ALA A 95 -11.66 -10.29 11.49
CA ALA A 95 -10.39 -9.57 11.36
C ALA A 95 -10.35 -8.64 10.13
N VAL A 96 -11.35 -8.74 9.22
CA VAL A 96 -11.45 -7.88 8.03
C VAL A 96 -12.24 -6.62 8.40
N ASP A 97 -11.52 -5.56 8.79
CA ASP A 97 -12.04 -4.28 9.34
C ASP A 97 -12.94 -3.48 8.37
N TRP A 98 -13.12 -3.97 7.14
CA TRP A 98 -13.90 -3.30 6.09
C TRP A 98 -15.42 -3.45 6.22
N LEU A 99 -15.92 -4.52 6.85
CA LEU A 99 -17.37 -4.84 6.87
C LEU A 99 -18.26 -3.71 7.43
N GLN A 100 -17.72 -2.86 8.31
CA GLN A 100 -18.44 -1.73 8.88
C GLN A 100 -18.59 -0.52 7.94
N TYR A 101 -17.86 -0.50 6.81
CA TYR A 101 -17.80 0.65 5.89
C TYR A 101 -18.55 0.42 4.56
N LEU A 102 -18.99 -0.81 4.26
CA LEU A 102 -19.48 -1.21 2.93
C LEU A 102 -20.95 -0.85 2.61
N ASN A 103 -21.70 -0.28 3.56
CA ASN A 103 -23.16 -0.10 3.43
C ASN A 103 -23.61 1.36 3.33
N TYR A 104 -22.74 2.27 2.90
CA TYR A 104 -23.06 3.69 2.77
C TYR A 104 -23.14 4.11 1.30
N ASP A 105 -24.21 4.80 0.93
CA ASP A 105 -24.32 5.51 -0.35
C ASP A 105 -23.48 6.79 -0.30
N TRP A 106 -22.98 7.26 -1.44
CA TRP A 106 -22.18 8.50 -1.53
C TRP A 106 -22.95 9.76 -1.08
N THR A 107 -24.28 9.73 -1.08
CA THR A 107 -25.16 10.80 -0.57
C THR A 107 -25.48 10.67 0.91
N ALA A 108 -24.96 9.66 1.61
CA ALA A 108 -25.18 9.47 3.03
C ALA A 108 -24.74 10.71 3.81
N LEU A 109 -25.57 11.09 4.79
CA LEU A 109 -25.22 12.15 5.71
C LEU A 109 -24.05 11.70 6.59
N TYR A 110 -23.06 12.56 6.75
CA TYR A 110 -21.94 12.38 7.66
C TYR A 110 -21.85 13.55 8.64
N GLU A 111 -21.23 13.31 9.79
CA GLU A 111 -20.95 14.39 10.74
C GLU A 111 -19.82 15.26 10.19
N SER A 112 -20.18 16.47 9.77
CA SER A 112 -19.24 17.43 9.16
C SER A 112 -18.83 18.55 10.12
N LYS A 113 -19.38 18.56 11.34
CA LYS A 113 -19.09 19.61 12.32
C LYS A 113 -18.03 19.14 13.29
N PHE A 114 -17.19 20.07 13.70
CA PHE A 114 -16.18 19.87 14.72
C PHE A 114 -16.35 20.93 15.82
N PRO A 115 -16.21 20.59 17.11
CA PRO A 115 -16.39 21.56 18.20
C PRO A 115 -15.41 22.72 18.09
N GLU A 116 -15.92 23.96 18.08
CA GLU A 116 -15.12 25.17 17.86
C GLU A 116 -13.98 25.34 18.88
N GLU A 117 -14.26 25.08 20.17
CA GLU A 117 -13.24 25.17 21.23
C GLU A 117 -12.10 24.16 20.99
N ARG A 118 -12.45 22.94 20.57
CA ARG A 118 -11.46 21.90 20.25
C ARG A 118 -10.69 22.26 18.98
N PHE A 119 -11.38 22.78 17.96
CA PHE A 119 -10.79 23.27 16.72
C PHE A 119 -9.71 24.33 16.99
N LEU A 120 -10.02 25.34 17.82
CA LEU A 120 -9.06 26.39 18.17
C LEU A 120 -7.88 25.84 18.99
N THR A 121 -8.13 24.86 19.86
CA THR A 121 -7.08 24.19 20.63
C THR A 121 -6.06 23.48 19.73
N ILE A 122 -6.54 22.69 18.77
CA ILE A 122 -5.66 21.98 17.83
C ILE A 122 -5.04 22.94 16.79
N ALA A 123 -5.75 23.99 16.37
CA ALA A 123 -5.24 25.02 15.47
C ALA A 123 -4.00 25.71 16.04
N LYS A 124 -4.03 26.01 17.34
CA LYS A 124 -2.87 26.52 18.06
C LYS A 124 -1.70 25.54 18.01
N ARG A 125 -1.95 24.25 18.27
CA ARG A 125 -0.91 23.20 18.28
C ARG A 125 -0.25 23.02 16.92
N VAL A 126 -1.00 22.97 15.83
CA VAL A 126 -0.43 22.81 14.47
C VAL A 126 0.38 24.02 14.02
N CYS A 127 0.18 25.18 14.64
CA CYS A 127 0.93 26.41 14.39
C CYS A 127 2.14 26.60 15.32
N GLU A 128 2.42 25.64 16.20
CA GLU A 128 3.52 25.69 17.16
C GLU A 128 4.63 24.69 16.79
N TYR A 129 5.87 25.13 16.96
CA TYR A 129 7.08 24.31 16.87
C TYR A 129 8.10 24.81 17.90
N PRO A 130 9.08 23.98 18.29
CA PRO A 130 10.03 24.32 19.34
C PRO A 130 10.78 25.62 19.04
N ALA A 131 10.94 26.48 20.05
CA ALA A 131 11.68 27.75 19.90
C ALA A 131 13.17 27.55 19.51
N SER A 132 13.72 26.36 19.76
CA SER A 132 15.07 25.97 19.33
C SER A 132 15.17 25.69 17.83
N LEU A 133 14.05 25.47 17.14
CA LEU A 133 14.00 25.23 15.71
C LEU A 133 14.02 26.57 14.97
N LYS A 134 15.10 26.84 14.24
CA LYS A 134 15.22 28.03 13.39
C LYS A 134 14.63 27.75 12.01
N ALA A 135 13.41 28.17 11.76
CA ALA A 135 12.79 28.04 10.45
C ALA A 135 13.31 29.10 9.46
N HIS A 136 13.08 28.89 8.16
CA HIS A 136 13.34 29.93 7.17
C HIS A 136 12.30 31.06 7.31
N SER A 137 12.70 32.33 7.14
CA SER A 137 11.83 33.50 7.37
C SER A 137 10.49 33.47 6.60
N ARG A 138 10.49 32.94 5.37
CA ARG A 138 9.25 32.73 4.59
C ARG A 138 8.31 31.69 5.22
N VAL A 139 8.85 30.64 5.85
CA VAL A 139 8.07 29.63 6.57
C VAL A 139 7.54 30.21 7.88
N GLU A 140 8.36 30.99 8.60
CA GLU A 140 7.92 31.73 9.79
C GLU A 140 6.74 32.66 9.48
N LYS A 141 6.77 33.34 8.32
CA LYS A 141 5.66 34.19 7.87
C LYS A 141 4.38 33.37 7.64
N ILE A 142 4.46 32.21 7.00
CA ILE A 142 3.29 31.32 6.81
C ILE A 142 2.70 30.89 8.15
N TYR A 143 3.53 30.46 9.09
CA TYR A 143 3.07 30.07 10.43
C TYR A 143 2.52 31.25 11.25
N THR A 144 3.05 32.45 11.05
CA THR A 144 2.50 33.68 11.65
C THR A 144 1.11 33.99 11.10
N ASP A 145 0.94 33.89 9.78
CA ASP A 145 -0.37 34.09 9.14
C ASP A 145 -1.39 33.05 9.60
N ARG A 146 -0.98 31.79 9.74
CA ARG A 146 -1.84 30.73 10.30
C ARG A 146 -2.27 31.01 11.74
N LYS A 147 -1.41 31.66 12.55
CA LYS A 147 -1.79 32.12 13.89
C LYS A 147 -2.85 33.21 13.82
N GLU A 148 -2.66 34.20 12.95
CA GLU A 148 -3.66 35.24 12.73
C GLU A 148 -5.01 34.67 12.23
N MET A 149 -4.99 33.57 11.48
CA MET A 149 -6.20 32.89 11.00
C MET A 149 -7.03 32.31 12.16
N TYR A 150 -6.44 31.50 13.03
CA TYR A 150 -7.21 30.93 14.15
C TYR A 150 -7.56 31.96 15.21
N GLU A 151 -6.82 33.07 15.31
CA GLU A 151 -7.16 34.21 16.17
C GLU A 151 -8.31 35.07 15.60
N GLY A 152 -8.82 34.74 14.42
CA GLY A 152 -9.90 35.48 13.75
C GLY A 152 -9.48 36.82 13.16
N LYS A 153 -8.18 37.10 13.08
CA LYS A 153 -7.62 38.33 12.48
C LYS A 153 -7.51 38.23 10.96
N LYS A 154 -7.44 37.01 10.43
CA LYS A 154 -7.35 36.70 9.00
C LYS A 154 -8.30 35.56 8.64
N LEU A 155 -8.77 35.51 7.39
CA LEU A 155 -9.53 34.37 6.90
C LEU A 155 -8.59 33.19 6.63
N PHE A 156 -9.09 31.97 6.87
CA PHE A 156 -8.38 30.73 6.55
C PHE A 156 -8.09 30.66 5.04
N ASP A 157 -6.86 30.28 4.70
CA ASP A 157 -6.49 29.91 3.34
C ASP A 157 -6.56 28.40 3.13
N TRP A 158 -6.28 27.94 1.91
CA TRP A 158 -6.34 26.53 1.56
C TRP A 158 -5.37 25.67 2.38
N GLY A 159 -4.12 26.12 2.54
CA GLY A 159 -3.10 25.35 3.25
C GLY A 159 -3.41 25.19 4.73
N MET A 160 -3.97 26.21 5.38
CA MET A 160 -4.44 26.10 6.75
C MET A 160 -5.70 25.23 6.87
N ALA A 161 -6.67 25.39 5.97
CA ALA A 161 -7.88 24.56 5.97
C ALA A 161 -7.56 23.07 5.78
N GLU A 162 -6.68 22.74 4.83
CA GLU A 162 -6.16 21.39 4.60
C GLU A 162 -5.46 20.83 5.84
N THR A 163 -4.55 21.61 6.45
CA THR A 163 -3.86 21.23 7.68
C THR A 163 -4.84 20.94 8.81
N MET A 164 -5.91 21.73 8.93
CA MET A 164 -6.93 21.55 9.96
C MET A 164 -7.79 20.32 9.70
N ALA A 165 -8.11 19.99 8.45
CA ALA A 165 -8.82 18.75 8.11
C ALA A 165 -8.00 17.51 8.52
N TYR A 166 -6.69 17.52 8.31
CA TYR A 166 -5.82 16.46 8.83
C TYR A 166 -5.80 16.46 10.35
N ALA A 167 -5.67 17.63 10.97
CA ALA A 167 -5.59 17.75 12.43
C ALA A 167 -6.84 17.22 13.13
N THR A 168 -8.05 17.46 12.61
CA THR A 168 -9.29 16.97 13.21
C THR A 168 -9.40 15.45 13.10
N LEU A 169 -9.04 14.87 11.95
CA LEU A 169 -9.02 13.41 11.78
C LEU A 169 -8.01 12.75 12.73
N LEU A 170 -6.82 13.34 12.86
CA LEU A 170 -5.80 12.86 13.80
C LEU A 170 -6.27 12.99 15.25
N ASP A 171 -6.99 14.06 15.59
CA ASP A 171 -7.55 14.27 16.93
C ASP A 171 -8.55 13.16 17.32
N GLU A 172 -9.33 12.70 16.34
CA GLU A 172 -10.32 11.62 16.48
C GLU A 172 -9.70 10.21 16.41
N GLY A 173 -8.41 10.10 16.10
CA GLY A 173 -7.66 8.85 16.04
C GLY A 173 -7.47 8.27 14.63
N THR A 174 -8.13 8.85 13.62
CA THR A 174 -7.97 8.48 12.21
C THR A 174 -6.55 8.82 11.74
N HIS A 175 -5.91 7.89 11.05
CA HIS A 175 -4.56 8.08 10.54
C HIS A 175 -4.59 8.90 9.24
N VAL A 176 -3.50 9.58 8.93
CA VAL A 176 -3.37 10.35 7.68
C VAL A 176 -2.02 10.03 7.08
N ARG A 177 -2.03 9.61 5.82
CA ARG A 177 -0.85 9.35 5.01
C ARG A 177 -0.91 10.22 3.76
N LEU A 178 0.09 11.07 3.58
CA LEU A 178 0.27 11.89 2.39
C LEU A 178 1.58 11.47 1.71
N SER A 179 1.52 11.14 0.43
CA SER A 179 2.69 10.84 -0.39
C SER A 179 2.63 11.60 -1.71
N GLY A 180 3.79 11.93 -2.25
CA GLY A 180 3.91 12.63 -3.52
C GLY A 180 5.22 13.39 -3.59
N GLU A 181 5.58 13.84 -4.77
CA GLU A 181 6.82 14.60 -4.96
C GLU A 181 6.72 15.95 -4.27
N ASP A 182 7.67 16.24 -3.36
CA ASP A 182 7.68 17.45 -2.54
C ASP A 182 6.43 17.68 -1.67
N ALA A 183 5.63 16.65 -1.39
CA ALA A 183 4.36 16.75 -0.66
C ALA A 183 4.49 17.37 0.74
N GLY A 184 5.64 17.20 1.41
CA GLY A 184 5.94 17.77 2.73
C GLY A 184 5.96 19.29 2.74
N ARG A 185 6.52 19.91 1.70
CA ARG A 185 6.48 21.37 1.48
C ARG A 185 5.22 21.80 0.75
N GLY A 186 4.76 20.96 -0.17
CA GLY A 186 3.83 21.28 -1.25
C GLY A 186 4.56 21.92 -2.43
N THR A 187 4.22 21.49 -3.65
CA THR A 187 4.73 22.04 -4.91
C THR A 187 4.64 23.56 -4.92
N PHE A 188 3.49 24.10 -4.51
CA PHE A 188 3.17 25.53 -4.53
C PHE A 188 3.54 26.27 -3.24
N PHE A 189 4.39 25.69 -2.38
CA PHE A 189 4.89 26.33 -1.16
C PHE A 189 3.78 26.70 -0.15
N HIS A 190 2.66 25.96 -0.16
CA HIS A 190 1.46 26.27 0.63
C HIS A 190 1.33 25.43 1.90
N ARG A 191 1.88 24.21 1.92
CA ARG A 191 1.59 23.20 2.95
C ARG A 191 2.54 23.27 4.14
N HIS A 192 3.84 23.15 3.91
CA HIS A 192 4.85 23.11 4.98
C HIS A 192 4.47 22.20 6.15
N ALA A 193 4.01 20.98 5.86
CA ALA A 193 3.74 19.98 6.89
C ALA A 193 5.04 19.56 7.62
N VAL A 194 6.17 19.62 6.90
CA VAL A 194 7.52 19.46 7.45
C VAL A 194 8.22 20.81 7.52
N ILE A 195 8.69 21.18 8.72
CA ILE A 195 9.49 22.38 8.97
C ILE A 195 10.95 21.96 9.13
N HIS A 196 11.83 22.48 8.26
CA HIS A 196 13.26 22.19 8.32
C HIS A 196 14.02 23.25 9.11
N ASN A 197 14.80 22.79 10.09
CA ASN A 197 15.72 23.63 10.86
C ASN A 197 16.88 24.09 9.96
N GLN A 198 17.05 25.39 9.82
CA GLN A 198 18.09 26.00 8.99
C GLN A 198 19.52 25.78 9.53
N ASN A 199 19.66 25.40 10.81
CA ASN A 199 20.98 25.20 11.41
C ASN A 199 21.56 23.80 11.14
N ASP A 200 20.72 22.76 11.10
CA ASP A 200 21.18 21.36 11.07
C ASP A 200 20.40 20.44 10.10
N GLY A 201 19.37 20.96 9.42
CA GLY A 201 18.55 20.21 8.46
C GLY A 201 17.52 19.27 9.09
N THR A 202 17.43 19.19 10.42
CA THR A 202 16.43 18.35 11.09
C THR A 202 15.01 18.81 10.76
N GLY A 203 14.11 17.85 10.56
CA GLY A 203 12.69 18.11 10.26
C GLY A 203 11.83 18.02 11.52
N TYR A 204 10.83 18.90 11.61
CA TYR A 204 9.77 18.85 12.62
C TYR A 204 8.41 18.86 11.95
N VAL A 205 7.49 18.01 12.41
CA VAL A 205 6.16 17.84 11.84
C VAL A 205 5.11 18.13 12.90
N PRO A 206 4.53 19.35 12.94
CA PRO A 206 3.59 19.75 14.01
C PRO A 206 2.37 18.82 14.12
N LEU A 207 1.89 18.28 13.00
CA LEU A 207 0.77 17.33 12.96
C LEU A 207 1.04 16.01 13.70
N THR A 208 2.29 15.71 14.07
CA THR A 208 2.64 14.54 14.90
C THR A 208 2.63 14.84 16.41
N GLN A 209 2.33 16.08 16.81
CA GLN A 209 2.52 16.59 18.18
C GLN A 209 1.25 17.25 18.75
N LEU A 210 0.06 16.76 18.39
CA LEU A 210 -1.23 17.23 18.89
C LEU A 210 -1.48 16.75 20.33
N HIS A 211 -1.46 15.43 20.55
CA HIS A 211 -1.61 14.79 21.87
C HIS A 211 -1.20 13.31 21.81
N ALA A 212 -1.05 12.64 22.96
CA ALA A 212 -0.53 11.27 23.03
C ALA A 212 -1.40 10.21 22.32
N ASN A 213 -2.72 10.43 22.28
CA ASN A 213 -3.69 9.48 21.71
C ASN A 213 -4.10 9.79 20.26
N GLN A 214 -3.38 10.66 19.57
CA GLN A 214 -3.76 11.04 18.20
C GLN A 214 -3.53 9.90 17.20
N GLY A 215 -4.17 10.00 16.04
CA GLY A 215 -3.85 9.19 14.87
C GLY A 215 -2.42 9.42 14.38
N ARG A 216 -1.91 8.45 13.62
CA ARG A 216 -0.58 8.52 13.00
C ARG A 216 -0.63 9.43 11.78
N PHE A 217 0.15 10.51 11.80
CA PHE A 217 0.41 11.35 10.62
C PHE A 217 1.70 10.92 9.93
N GLN A 218 1.66 10.73 8.62
CA GLN A 218 2.81 10.45 7.78
C GLN A 218 2.77 11.34 6.54
N VAL A 219 3.90 11.99 6.25
CA VAL A 219 4.10 12.70 4.99
C VAL A 219 5.41 12.26 4.38
N TRP A 220 5.37 11.84 3.11
CA TRP A 220 6.50 11.30 2.39
C TRP A 220 6.71 12.07 1.10
N ASP A 221 7.86 12.74 0.99
CA ASP A 221 8.36 13.19 -0.30
C ASP A 221 8.77 11.94 -1.09
N SER A 222 7.96 11.56 -2.07
CA SER A 222 8.16 10.33 -2.82
C SER A 222 9.39 10.40 -3.71
N VAL A 223 9.83 9.24 -4.20
CA VAL A 223 10.73 9.18 -5.35
C VAL A 223 10.01 9.74 -6.58
N LEU A 224 10.80 10.12 -7.60
CA LEU A 224 10.28 10.67 -8.85
C LEU A 224 9.64 9.57 -9.72
N SER A 225 8.43 9.15 -9.35
CA SER A 225 7.69 8.06 -9.97
C SER A 225 6.20 8.14 -9.62
N GLU A 226 5.35 8.18 -10.63
CA GLU A 226 3.90 8.19 -10.46
C GLU A 226 3.33 6.77 -10.39
N GLU A 227 3.72 5.91 -11.33
CA GLU A 227 3.11 4.58 -11.49
C GLU A 227 3.29 3.70 -10.24
N ALA A 228 4.53 3.50 -9.81
CA ALA A 228 4.83 2.61 -8.67
C ALA A 228 4.35 3.21 -7.34
N VAL A 229 4.42 4.53 -7.18
CA VAL A 229 3.98 5.20 -5.95
C VAL A 229 2.46 5.16 -5.85
N LEU A 230 1.72 5.48 -6.91
CA LEU A 230 0.25 5.40 -6.88
C LEU A 230 -0.23 3.96 -6.64
N ALA A 231 0.43 2.96 -7.25
CA ALA A 231 0.15 1.55 -6.98
C ALA A 231 0.40 1.17 -5.50
N PHE A 232 1.49 1.69 -4.92
CA PHE A 232 1.79 1.49 -3.51
C PHE A 232 0.72 2.09 -2.59
N GLU A 233 0.30 3.34 -2.87
CA GLU A 233 -0.73 4.02 -2.09
C GLU A 233 -2.10 3.35 -2.23
N TYR A 234 -2.45 2.83 -3.42
CA TYR A 234 -3.65 2.03 -3.60
C TYR A 234 -3.65 0.79 -2.70
N GLY A 235 -2.54 0.04 -2.68
CA GLY A 235 -2.40 -1.13 -1.80
C GLY A 235 -2.44 -0.77 -0.31
N PHE A 236 -1.95 0.40 0.07
CA PHE A 236 -2.07 0.90 1.44
C PHE A 236 -3.54 1.19 1.78
N ALA A 237 -4.23 1.92 0.91
CA ALA A 237 -5.62 2.34 1.09
C ALA A 237 -6.57 1.14 1.19
N THR A 238 -6.39 0.07 0.40
CA THR A 238 -7.21 -1.14 0.48
C THR A 238 -6.91 -2.00 1.72
N THR A 239 -5.76 -1.82 2.35
CA THR A 239 -5.35 -2.62 3.52
C THR A 239 -5.76 -1.99 4.85
N ASP A 240 -5.67 -0.67 5.00
CA ASP A 240 -5.89 0.05 6.27
C ASP A 240 -7.07 1.04 6.17
N PRO A 241 -8.32 0.62 6.49
CA PRO A 241 -9.51 1.46 6.35
C PRO A 241 -9.55 2.66 7.33
N LYS A 242 -8.69 2.69 8.34
CA LYS A 242 -8.62 3.78 9.33
C LYS A 242 -7.63 4.87 8.94
N THR A 243 -7.05 4.79 7.75
CA THR A 243 -6.10 5.77 7.23
C THR A 243 -6.68 6.53 6.05
N LEU A 244 -6.78 7.87 6.18
CA LEU A 244 -6.92 8.75 5.03
C LEU A 244 -5.60 8.70 4.24
N THR A 245 -5.63 8.02 3.10
CA THR A 245 -4.47 7.81 2.24
C THR A 245 -4.55 8.72 1.02
N ILE A 246 -3.57 9.61 0.85
CA ILE A 246 -3.55 10.66 -0.17
C ILE A 246 -2.27 10.51 -0.99
N TRP A 247 -2.46 10.45 -2.31
CA TRP A 247 -1.40 10.63 -3.29
C TRP A 247 -1.57 11.98 -3.99
N GLU A 248 -0.50 12.78 -4.03
CA GLU A 248 -0.46 14.09 -4.68
C GLU A 248 0.52 14.07 -5.86
N ALA A 249 0.01 14.21 -7.08
CA ALA A 249 0.84 14.49 -8.25
C ALA A 249 1.40 15.92 -8.14
N GLN A 250 2.64 16.14 -8.60
CA GLN A 250 3.24 17.48 -8.59
C GLN A 250 2.40 18.49 -9.40
N PHE A 251 1.92 18.05 -10.56
CA PHE A 251 0.86 18.65 -11.37
C PHE A 251 -0.06 17.53 -11.86
N GLY A 252 -1.36 17.82 -12.00
CA GLY A 252 -2.35 16.82 -12.41
C GLY A 252 -2.05 16.16 -13.76
N ASP A 253 -1.36 16.87 -14.65
CA ASP A 253 -0.94 16.41 -15.97
C ASP A 253 -0.09 15.12 -15.92
N PHE A 254 0.67 14.90 -14.85
CA PHE A 254 1.60 13.78 -14.72
C PHE A 254 0.94 12.48 -14.24
N ALA A 255 -0.32 12.54 -13.79
CA ALA A 255 -1.04 11.34 -13.34
C ALA A 255 -1.23 10.30 -14.45
N ASN A 256 -1.13 10.70 -15.72
CA ASN A 256 -1.15 9.79 -16.86
C ASN A 256 0.02 8.79 -16.88
N GLY A 257 1.13 9.07 -16.17
CA GLY A 257 2.22 8.12 -15.96
C GLY A 257 1.76 6.88 -15.17
N ALA A 258 0.71 7.01 -14.36
CA ALA A 258 0.13 5.94 -13.56
C ALA A 258 -1.21 5.41 -14.13
N GLN A 259 -1.46 5.59 -15.42
CA GLN A 259 -2.76 5.27 -16.04
C GLN A 259 -3.19 3.82 -15.84
N ILE A 260 -2.25 2.86 -15.86
CA ILE A 260 -2.55 1.45 -15.62
C ILE A 260 -3.15 1.24 -14.22
N VAL A 261 -2.65 1.95 -13.21
CA VAL A 261 -3.15 1.88 -11.83
C VAL A 261 -4.56 2.46 -11.77
N ILE A 262 -4.80 3.60 -12.43
CA ILE A 262 -6.10 4.26 -12.48
C ILE A 262 -7.16 3.35 -13.14
N ASP A 263 -6.84 2.81 -14.31
CA ASP A 263 -7.78 2.03 -15.11
C ASP A 263 -8.06 0.65 -14.49
N GLN A 264 -7.02 -0.03 -14.02
CA GLN A 264 -7.13 -1.44 -13.65
C GLN A 264 -7.37 -1.69 -12.17
N PHE A 265 -7.15 -0.69 -11.32
CA PHE A 265 -7.29 -0.79 -9.87
C PHE A 265 -8.23 0.26 -9.30
N ILE A 266 -7.92 1.56 -9.40
CA ILE A 266 -8.70 2.61 -8.73
C ILE A 266 -10.15 2.66 -9.25
N SER A 267 -10.34 2.66 -10.57
CA SER A 267 -11.67 2.82 -11.17
C SER A 267 -12.50 1.53 -11.26
N SER A 268 -11.86 0.36 -11.12
CA SER A 268 -12.50 -0.94 -11.40
C SER A 268 -12.31 -2.02 -10.34
N GLY A 269 -11.51 -1.75 -9.30
CA GLY A 269 -11.17 -2.73 -8.26
C GLY A 269 -12.36 -3.21 -7.45
N GLU A 270 -13.25 -2.28 -7.06
CA GLU A 270 -14.48 -2.63 -6.33
C GLU A 270 -15.36 -3.57 -7.14
N GLN A 271 -15.61 -3.27 -8.42
CA GLN A 271 -16.49 -4.07 -9.26
C GLN A 271 -15.87 -5.43 -9.65
N LYS A 272 -14.55 -5.48 -9.87
CA LYS A 272 -13.86 -6.70 -10.31
C LYS A 272 -13.56 -7.66 -9.16
N TRP A 273 -13.24 -7.13 -7.98
CA TRP A 273 -12.64 -7.91 -6.89
C TRP A 273 -13.31 -7.69 -5.52
N ALA A 274 -14.34 -6.83 -5.43
CA ALA A 274 -14.93 -6.40 -4.16
C ALA A 274 -13.91 -5.77 -3.19
N GLU A 275 -12.83 -5.20 -3.72
CA GLU A 275 -11.85 -4.43 -2.96
C GLU A 275 -12.29 -2.97 -2.89
N CYS A 276 -12.66 -2.51 -1.70
CA CYS A 276 -12.99 -1.12 -1.48
C CYS A 276 -11.73 -0.31 -1.23
N ALA A 277 -11.41 0.57 -2.18
CA ALA A 277 -10.51 1.70 -1.99
C ALA A 277 -11.33 2.94 -2.35
N VAL A 278 -11.91 3.59 -1.34
CA VAL A 278 -12.61 4.87 -1.48
C VAL A 278 -11.90 5.90 -0.63
#